data_AF-A0A329CDW3-F1
#
_entry.id   AF-A0A329CDW3-F1
#
_cell.length_a   1.000
_cell.length_b   1.000
_cell.length_c   1.000
_cell.angle_alpha   90.00
_cell.angle_beta   90.00
_cell.angle_gamma   90.00
#
_symmetry.space_group_name_H-M   'P 1'
#
loop_
_entity.id
_entity.type
_entity.pdbx_description
1 polymer ?
#
loop_
_entity_poly.entity_id
_entity_poly.type
_entity_poly.pdbx_seq_one_letter_code
_entity_poly.pdbx_strand_id
1 'polypeptide(L)'
;MIAANRRAEIEKIVRGMHHEIIQGAKLRYRCGLPPYPQLFSPDVAIEKYGYSYEVRESMPGAHTGRQFQTAGMIDTEQGIVMVSSELKFETQRFTAAHELGHLVLHESRPEMRRHRDRPVTGENMGPRDLIEEEADYFAAVWLAPAPTVKYYFQERFANIPLVLNEDTAFHVAGYGGVPDLMASKQGSLAFPIAVARATAFNGRRFESLAHFFGLSPTAMGIRLKELELVTY
;
A
#
# COMPACT_ATOMS: atom_id res chain seq x y z
N MET A 1 10.80 -13.58 -4.84
CA MET A 1 11.00 -12.34 -5.64
C MET A 1 10.30 -12.49 -6.97
N ILE A 2 9.23 -11.73 -7.16
CA ILE A 2 8.41 -11.68 -8.37
C ILE A 2 9.25 -11.29 -9.60
N ALA A 3 9.10 -12.03 -10.70
CA ALA A 3 9.77 -11.71 -11.96
C ALA A 3 9.30 -10.36 -12.54
N ALA A 4 10.19 -9.62 -13.21
CA ALA A 4 9.89 -8.30 -13.78
C ALA A 4 8.69 -8.31 -14.74
N ASN A 5 8.59 -9.34 -15.59
CA ASN A 5 7.45 -9.50 -16.51
C ASN A 5 6.12 -9.64 -15.75
N ARG A 6 6.13 -10.35 -14.62
CA ARG A 6 4.94 -10.56 -13.79
C ARG A 6 4.53 -9.27 -13.07
N ARG A 7 5.50 -8.47 -12.60
CA ARG A 7 5.22 -7.12 -12.06
C ARG A 7 4.58 -6.22 -13.10
N ALA A 8 5.10 -6.21 -14.33
CA ALA A 8 4.54 -5.41 -15.42
C ALA A 8 3.10 -5.83 -15.79
N GLU A 9 2.80 -7.12 -15.72
CA GLU A 9 1.44 -7.65 -15.91
C GLU A 9 0.48 -7.16 -14.81
N ILE A 10 0.88 -7.28 -13.53
CA ILE A 10 0.08 -6.80 -12.39
C ILE A 10 -0.20 -5.30 -12.52
N GLU A 11 0.81 -4.49 -12.86
CA GLU A 11 0.63 -3.06 -13.09
C GLU A 11 -0.31 -2.73 -14.25
N LYS A 12 -0.31 -3.54 -15.32
CA LYS A 12 -1.22 -3.37 -16.45
C LYS A 12 -2.66 -3.64 -16.03
N ILE A 13 -2.90 -4.70 -15.26
CA ILE A 13 -4.22 -5.05 -14.72
C ILE A 13 -4.75 -3.91 -13.85
N VAL A 14 -3.97 -3.48 -12.86
CA VAL A 14 -4.34 -2.42 -11.91
C VAL A 14 -4.63 -1.10 -12.64
N ARG A 15 -3.83 -0.76 -13.67
CA ARG A 15 -4.06 0.43 -14.48
C ARG A 15 -5.38 0.38 -15.25
N GLY A 16 -5.75 -0.78 -15.78
CA GLY A 16 -7.06 -0.99 -16.41
C GLY A 16 -8.20 -0.75 -15.43
N MET A 17 -8.12 -1.35 -14.25
CA MET A 17 -9.11 -1.18 -13.18
C MET A 17 -9.22 0.28 -12.71
N HIS A 18 -8.09 0.97 -12.50
CA HIS A 18 -8.08 2.40 -12.16
C HIS A 18 -8.75 3.24 -13.24
N HIS A 19 -8.51 2.93 -14.52
CA HIS A 19 -9.16 3.65 -15.62
C HIS A 19 -10.68 3.51 -15.55
N GLU A 20 -11.19 2.30 -15.36
CA GLU A 20 -12.63 2.06 -15.22
C GLU A 20 -13.24 2.80 -14.02
N ILE A 21 -12.56 2.79 -12.87
CA ILE A 21 -12.99 3.53 -11.67
C ILE A 21 -13.06 5.03 -11.96
N ILE A 22 -12.03 5.59 -12.57
CA ILE A 22 -11.98 7.03 -12.91
C ILE A 22 -13.10 7.39 -13.89
N GLN A 23 -13.35 6.58 -14.92
CA GLN A 23 -14.43 6.86 -15.88
C GLN A 23 -15.80 6.79 -15.21
N GLY A 24 -16.04 5.76 -14.39
CA GLY A 24 -17.28 5.64 -13.62
C GLY A 24 -17.48 6.82 -12.66
N ALA A 25 -16.41 7.24 -11.98
CA ALA A 25 -16.45 8.38 -11.06
C ALA A 25 -16.73 9.70 -11.81
N LYS A 26 -16.15 9.93 -12.99
CA LYS A 26 -16.45 11.12 -13.81
C LYS A 26 -17.93 11.23 -14.22
N LEU A 27 -18.58 10.09 -14.44
CA LEU A 27 -20.01 10.05 -14.76
C LEU A 27 -20.89 10.34 -13.53
N ARG A 28 -20.47 9.87 -12.35
CA ARG A 28 -21.22 10.02 -11.09
C ARG A 28 -21.01 11.37 -10.41
N TYR A 29 -19.78 11.89 -10.42
CA TYR A 29 -19.40 13.11 -9.70
C TYR A 29 -19.16 14.28 -10.65
N ARG A 30 -20.18 15.11 -10.84
CA ARG A 30 -20.12 16.29 -11.74
C ARG A 30 -19.23 17.42 -11.22
N CYS A 31 -18.91 17.45 -9.92
CA CYS A 31 -18.19 18.53 -9.25
C CYS A 31 -16.71 18.21 -8.96
N GLY A 32 -16.16 17.15 -9.55
CA GLY A 32 -14.79 16.68 -9.31
C GLY A 32 -14.74 15.29 -8.71
N LEU A 33 -13.56 14.68 -8.74
CA LEU A 33 -13.35 13.33 -8.20
C LEU A 33 -13.26 13.36 -6.67
N PRO A 34 -13.69 12.29 -5.99
CA PRO A 34 -13.41 12.10 -4.56
C PRO A 34 -11.91 12.17 -4.24
N PRO A 35 -11.54 12.42 -2.97
CA PRO A 35 -10.15 12.31 -2.52
C PRO A 35 -9.52 10.96 -2.89
N TYR A 36 -8.21 10.96 -3.12
CA TYR A 36 -7.48 9.80 -3.63
C TYR A 36 -7.75 8.50 -2.84
N PRO A 37 -7.71 8.49 -1.48
CA PRO A 37 -7.96 7.27 -0.72
C PRO A 37 -9.36 6.69 -0.92
N GLN A 38 -10.36 7.56 -1.10
CA GLN A 38 -11.76 7.19 -1.30
C GLN A 38 -12.01 6.71 -2.73
N LEU A 39 -11.39 7.35 -3.73
CA LEU A 39 -11.56 6.97 -5.13
C LEU A 39 -11.05 5.55 -5.40
N PHE A 40 -9.95 5.15 -4.78
CA PHE A 40 -9.34 3.82 -4.91
C PHE A 40 -9.51 2.99 -3.64
N SER A 41 -10.66 3.14 -2.97
CA SER A 41 -10.98 2.34 -1.80
C SER A 41 -11.17 0.86 -2.21
N PRO A 42 -10.49 -0.11 -1.57
CA PRO A 42 -10.55 -1.51 -1.99
C PRO A 42 -11.93 -2.15 -1.89
N ASP A 43 -12.73 -1.76 -0.89
CA ASP A 43 -14.11 -2.21 -0.68
C ASP A 43 -14.98 -2.03 -1.93
N VAL A 44 -14.96 -0.84 -2.54
CA VAL A 44 -15.73 -0.55 -3.78
C VAL A 44 -15.31 -1.45 -4.93
N ALA A 45 -14.01 -1.77 -5.03
CA ALA A 45 -13.51 -2.67 -6.04
C ALA A 45 -13.90 -4.13 -5.75
N ILE A 46 -13.78 -4.59 -4.50
CA ILE A 46 -14.20 -5.91 -4.04
C ILE A 46 -15.69 -6.15 -4.35
N GLU A 47 -16.55 -5.18 -4.05
CA GLU A 47 -17.99 -5.24 -4.36
C GLU A 47 -18.27 -5.36 -5.86
N LYS A 48 -17.50 -4.67 -6.70
CA LYS A 48 -17.61 -4.79 -8.16
C LYS A 48 -17.22 -6.18 -8.68
N TYR A 49 -16.36 -6.90 -7.95
CA TYR A 49 -15.99 -8.29 -8.24
C TYR A 49 -17.02 -9.30 -7.69
N GLY A 50 -18.12 -8.84 -7.10
CA GLY A 50 -19.22 -9.70 -6.63
C GLY A 50 -19.03 -10.22 -5.20
N TYR A 51 -18.07 -9.68 -4.46
CA TYR A 51 -17.85 -10.03 -3.06
C TYR A 51 -18.36 -8.91 -2.15
N SER A 52 -19.04 -9.28 -1.06
CA SER A 52 -19.32 -8.32 0.02
C SER A 52 -18.03 -7.98 0.78
N TYR A 53 -17.98 -6.79 1.38
CA TYR A 53 -16.85 -6.34 2.19
C TYR A 53 -17.32 -6.00 3.61
N GLU A 54 -16.64 -6.54 4.62
CA GLU A 54 -16.95 -6.26 6.02
C GLU A 54 -15.71 -6.00 6.86
N VAL A 55 -15.82 -5.04 7.78
CA VAL A 55 -14.83 -4.81 8.84
C VAL A 55 -15.38 -5.42 10.13
N ARG A 56 -14.65 -6.36 10.75
CA ARG A 56 -15.12 -7.12 11.92
C ARG A 56 -14.17 -7.03 13.11
N GLU A 57 -14.71 -6.97 14.31
CA GLU A 57 -13.92 -7.05 15.56
C GLU A 57 -13.36 -8.45 15.79
N SER A 58 -14.13 -9.49 15.49
CA SER A 58 -13.71 -10.89 15.66
C SER A 58 -13.66 -11.64 14.32
N MET A 59 -12.49 -12.17 13.98
CA MET A 59 -12.28 -12.96 12.77
C MET A 59 -12.55 -14.47 13.02
N PRO A 60 -13.24 -15.17 12.10
CA PRO A 60 -13.53 -16.60 12.25
C PRO A 60 -12.26 -17.47 12.39
N GLY A 61 -12.24 -18.35 13.40
CA GLY A 61 -11.11 -19.25 13.67
C GLY A 61 -10.04 -18.70 14.63
N ALA A 62 -10.26 -17.52 15.22
CA ALA A 62 -9.49 -17.04 16.36
C ALA A 62 -9.83 -17.84 17.64
N HIS A 63 -9.43 -19.11 17.71
CA HIS A 63 -9.59 -19.91 18.92
C HIS A 63 -8.39 -19.74 19.85
N THR A 64 -8.68 -19.16 21.02
CA THR A 64 -8.01 -19.26 22.33
C THR A 64 -6.73 -20.10 22.39
N GLY A 65 -5.58 -19.44 22.55
CA GLY A 65 -4.36 -20.07 23.08
C GLY A 65 -3.03 -19.59 22.49
N ARG A 66 -3.03 -19.10 21.24
CA ARG A 66 -1.88 -18.43 20.61
C ARG A 66 -2.38 -17.24 19.79
N GLN A 67 -1.84 -16.05 20.06
CA GLN A 67 -2.17 -14.76 19.43
C GLN A 67 -1.85 -14.74 17.92
N PHE A 68 -2.58 -15.48 17.09
CA PHE A 68 -2.59 -15.25 15.65
C PHE A 68 -3.88 -14.50 15.31
N GLN A 69 -3.82 -13.17 15.35
CA GLN A 69 -4.91 -12.32 14.87
C GLN A 69 -4.84 -12.26 13.34
N THR A 70 -5.68 -13.03 12.66
CA THR A 70 -5.87 -12.95 11.20
C THR A 70 -6.21 -11.50 10.82
N ALA A 71 -5.43 -10.89 9.92
CA ALA A 71 -5.61 -9.49 9.54
C ALA A 71 -6.73 -9.32 8.50
N GLY A 72 -6.79 -10.24 7.53
CA GLY A 72 -7.77 -10.29 6.46
C GLY A 72 -8.16 -11.73 6.11
N MET A 73 -9.33 -11.92 5.52
CA MET A 73 -9.83 -13.24 5.12
C MET A 73 -10.75 -13.14 3.90
N ILE A 74 -10.63 -14.09 2.97
CA ILE A 74 -11.57 -14.31 1.88
C ILE A 74 -12.32 -15.62 2.11
N ASP A 75 -13.64 -15.55 2.07
CA ASP A 75 -14.52 -16.72 1.98
C ASP A 75 -15.21 -16.70 0.60
N THR A 76 -14.72 -17.53 -0.31
CA THR A 76 -15.26 -17.62 -1.68
C THR A 76 -16.59 -18.38 -1.74
N GLU A 77 -16.93 -19.18 -0.72
CA GLU A 77 -18.22 -19.88 -0.67
C GLU A 77 -19.35 -18.89 -0.33
N GLN A 78 -19.08 -17.98 0.60
CA GLN A 78 -20.01 -16.93 1.00
C GLN A 78 -19.90 -15.67 0.15
N GLY A 79 -18.84 -15.51 -0.64
CA GLY A 79 -18.59 -14.31 -1.44
C GLY A 79 -18.36 -13.08 -0.56
N ILE A 80 -17.48 -13.20 0.44
CA ILE A 80 -17.20 -12.13 1.40
C ILE A 80 -15.69 -11.97 1.67
N VAL A 81 -15.26 -10.73 1.75
CA VAL A 81 -13.94 -10.32 2.25
C VAL A 81 -14.11 -9.64 3.61
N MET A 82 -13.32 -10.09 4.59
CA MET A 82 -13.34 -9.54 5.95
C MET A 82 -11.97 -8.95 6.31
N VAL A 83 -11.97 -7.80 6.97
CA VAL A 83 -10.77 -7.17 7.54
C VAL A 83 -10.97 -6.89 9.02
N SER A 84 -9.93 -7.10 9.83
CA SER A 84 -9.98 -6.84 11.27
C SER A 84 -10.09 -5.35 11.58
N SER A 85 -11.06 -4.97 12.43
CA SER A 85 -11.25 -3.60 12.91
C SER A 85 -10.18 -3.15 13.92
N GLU A 86 -9.42 -4.09 14.51
CA GLU A 86 -8.35 -3.79 15.48
C GLU A 86 -7.12 -3.16 14.82
N LEU A 87 -7.03 -3.24 13.48
CA LEU A 87 -5.94 -2.67 12.70
C LEU A 87 -6.12 -1.16 12.51
N LYS A 88 -5.03 -0.42 12.34
CA LYS A 88 -5.09 1.00 11.95
C LYS A 88 -5.62 1.14 10.53
N PHE A 89 -6.21 2.31 10.21
CA PHE A 89 -6.80 2.60 8.91
C PHE A 89 -5.88 2.23 7.73
N GLU A 90 -4.61 2.64 7.76
CA GLU A 90 -3.66 2.37 6.67
C GLU A 90 -3.36 0.88 6.52
N THR A 91 -3.36 0.14 7.64
CA THR A 91 -3.16 -1.31 7.66
C THR A 91 -4.41 -2.01 7.13
N GLN A 92 -5.61 -1.64 7.60
CA GLN A 92 -6.87 -2.17 7.06
C GLN A 92 -6.96 -1.98 5.54
N ARG A 93 -6.57 -0.79 5.07
CA ARG A 93 -6.63 -0.43 3.65
C ARG A 93 -5.62 -1.21 2.81
N PHE A 94 -4.41 -1.44 3.34
CA PHE A 94 -3.43 -2.32 2.68
C PHE A 94 -3.89 -3.78 2.67
N THR A 95 -4.38 -4.30 3.80
CA THR A 95 -4.93 -5.66 3.89
C THR A 95 -6.11 -5.84 2.93
N ALA A 96 -7.06 -4.91 2.86
CA ALA A 96 -8.17 -5.00 1.91
C ALA A 96 -7.70 -4.99 0.44
N ALA A 97 -6.68 -4.18 0.11
CA ALA A 97 -6.08 -4.18 -1.23
C ALA A 97 -5.31 -5.47 -1.54
N HIS A 98 -4.72 -6.10 -0.53
CA HIS A 98 -4.05 -7.40 -0.63
C HIS A 98 -5.08 -8.51 -0.92
N GLU A 99 -6.20 -8.54 -0.18
CA GLU A 99 -7.31 -9.48 -0.47
C GLU A 99 -7.91 -9.26 -1.87
N LEU A 100 -8.08 -7.99 -2.30
CA LEU A 100 -8.46 -7.70 -3.68
C LEU A 100 -7.44 -8.26 -4.69
N GLY A 101 -6.15 -8.18 -4.37
CA GLY A 101 -5.09 -8.78 -5.18
C GLY A 101 -5.27 -10.28 -5.35
N HIS A 102 -5.63 -11.00 -4.28
CA HIS A 102 -5.97 -12.42 -4.36
C HIS A 102 -7.19 -12.69 -5.25
N LEU A 103 -8.28 -11.92 -5.10
CA LEU A 103 -9.45 -12.07 -5.96
C LEU A 103 -9.11 -11.84 -7.44
N VAL A 104 -8.29 -10.83 -7.75
CA VAL A 104 -7.97 -10.46 -9.13
C VAL A 104 -6.96 -11.41 -9.77
N LEU A 105 -5.94 -11.84 -9.02
CA LEU A 105 -4.80 -12.58 -9.56
C LEU A 105 -4.90 -14.09 -9.36
N HIS A 106 -5.66 -14.54 -8.37
CA HIS A 106 -5.55 -15.89 -7.82
C HIS A 106 -6.88 -16.63 -7.63
N GLU A 107 -8.04 -16.01 -7.92
CA GLU A 107 -9.37 -16.60 -7.66
C GLU A 107 -9.55 -18.03 -8.18
N SER A 108 -8.98 -18.37 -9.34
CA SER A 108 -9.09 -19.71 -9.93
C SER A 108 -8.28 -20.80 -9.22
N ARG A 109 -7.48 -20.45 -8.21
CA ARG A 109 -6.61 -21.39 -7.49
C ARG A 109 -7.37 -22.15 -6.39
N PRO A 110 -7.18 -23.47 -6.25
CA PRO A 110 -7.85 -24.26 -5.23
C PRO A 110 -7.62 -23.77 -3.79
N GLU A 111 -6.45 -23.19 -3.51
CA GLU A 111 -6.05 -22.68 -2.19
C GLU A 111 -6.85 -21.44 -1.76
N MET A 112 -7.53 -20.76 -2.69
CA MET A 112 -8.29 -19.54 -2.41
C MET A 112 -9.61 -19.76 -1.67
N ARG A 113 -10.12 -21.01 -1.60
CA ARG A 113 -11.47 -21.28 -1.06
C ARG A 113 -11.70 -20.73 0.35
N ARG A 114 -10.65 -20.68 1.17
CA ARG A 114 -10.63 -20.07 2.53
C ARG A 114 -9.26 -19.46 2.82
N HIS A 115 -8.87 -18.46 2.02
CA HIS A 115 -7.60 -17.76 2.22
C HIS A 115 -7.63 -16.90 3.49
N ARG A 116 -6.51 -16.85 4.23
CA ARG A 116 -6.35 -16.08 5.48
C ARG A 116 -5.00 -15.39 5.50
N ASP A 117 -5.02 -14.06 5.56
CA ASP A 117 -3.82 -13.26 5.75
C ASP A 117 -3.30 -13.42 7.19
N ARG A 118 -2.03 -13.80 7.31
CA ARG A 118 -1.36 -14.02 8.59
C ARG A 118 -0.68 -12.74 9.04
N PRO A 119 -0.79 -12.34 10.32
CA PRO A 119 -0.13 -11.14 10.80
C PRO A 119 1.39 -11.23 10.66
N VAL A 120 2.01 -10.13 10.23
CA VAL A 120 3.46 -9.97 9.95
C VAL A 120 4.34 -10.01 11.21
N THR A 121 3.77 -10.23 12.40
CA THR A 121 4.53 -10.28 13.65
C THR A 121 5.32 -11.59 13.77
N GLY A 122 6.56 -11.54 13.27
CA GLY A 122 7.75 -12.22 13.83
C GLY A 122 7.73 -13.75 13.85
N GLU A 123 8.74 -14.35 13.21
CA GLU A 123 9.04 -15.80 13.16
C GLU A 123 8.36 -16.57 12.01
N ASN A 124 8.90 -16.41 10.80
CA ASN A 124 9.08 -17.55 9.89
C ASN A 124 10.17 -17.22 8.87
N MET A 125 11.37 -17.79 9.09
CA MET A 125 12.53 -17.72 8.20
C MET A 125 12.40 -18.70 7.02
N GLY A 126 11.28 -18.66 6.30
CA GLY A 126 11.05 -19.40 5.06
C GLY A 126 10.95 -18.46 3.86
N PRO A 127 11.17 -18.93 2.62
CA PRO A 127 10.83 -18.17 1.43
C PRO A 127 9.35 -17.79 1.50
N ARG A 128 9.03 -16.49 1.34
CA ARG A 128 7.63 -16.05 1.22
C ARG A 128 7.01 -16.73 0.00
N ASP A 129 5.76 -17.15 0.16
CA ASP A 129 4.97 -17.70 -0.95
C ASP A 129 4.82 -16.63 -2.05
N LEU A 130 5.03 -17.04 -3.30
CA LEU A 130 4.94 -16.13 -4.45
C LEU A 130 3.54 -15.54 -4.59
N ILE A 131 2.50 -16.26 -4.16
CA ILE A 131 1.11 -15.77 -4.16
C ILE A 131 0.98 -14.53 -3.26
N GLU A 132 1.48 -14.63 -2.03
CA GLU A 132 1.47 -13.52 -1.06
C GLU A 132 2.33 -12.35 -1.53
N GLU A 133 3.50 -12.62 -2.15
CA GLU A 133 4.32 -11.57 -2.74
C GLU A 133 3.55 -10.83 -3.86
N GLU A 134 2.84 -11.56 -4.72
CA GLU A 134 2.04 -10.97 -5.80
C GLU A 134 0.85 -10.15 -5.28
N ALA A 135 0.16 -10.63 -4.23
CA ALA A 135 -0.91 -9.89 -3.56
C ALA A 135 -0.39 -8.62 -2.84
N ASP A 136 0.74 -8.70 -2.12
CA ASP A 136 1.42 -7.54 -1.54
C ASP A 136 1.82 -6.52 -2.62
N TYR A 137 2.35 -6.99 -3.75
CA TYR A 137 2.72 -6.13 -4.86
C TYR A 137 1.50 -5.48 -5.51
N PHE A 138 0.42 -6.25 -5.71
CA PHE A 138 -0.85 -5.73 -6.18
C PHE A 138 -1.36 -4.61 -5.27
N ALA A 139 -1.40 -4.84 -3.95
CA ALA A 139 -1.83 -3.84 -2.97
C ALA A 139 -0.99 -2.56 -3.06
N ALA A 140 0.34 -2.70 -3.16
CA ALA A 140 1.25 -1.57 -3.29
C ALA A 140 0.98 -0.74 -4.56
N VAL A 141 0.79 -1.39 -5.72
CA VAL A 141 0.54 -0.67 -6.98
C VAL A 141 -0.90 -0.18 -7.12
N TRP A 142 -1.87 -0.83 -6.47
CA TRP A 142 -3.26 -0.39 -6.36
C TRP A 142 -3.34 0.92 -5.56
N LEU A 143 -2.76 0.93 -4.36
CA LEU A 143 -2.84 2.10 -3.48
C LEU A 143 -1.88 3.21 -3.92
N ALA A 144 -0.71 2.87 -4.47
CA ALA A 144 0.33 3.83 -4.86
C ALA A 144 0.95 3.50 -6.24
N PRO A 145 0.21 3.69 -7.35
CA PRO A 145 0.66 3.40 -8.70
C PRO A 145 1.80 4.34 -9.11
N ALA A 146 2.78 3.79 -9.84
CA ALA A 146 4.03 4.49 -10.15
C ALA A 146 3.86 5.87 -10.81
N PRO A 147 2.99 6.06 -11.83
CA PRO A 147 2.82 7.37 -12.46
C PRO A 147 2.30 8.43 -11.49
N THR A 148 1.34 8.06 -10.64
CA THR A 148 0.71 8.97 -9.68
C THR A 148 1.66 9.31 -8.54
N VAL A 149 2.40 8.32 -8.01
CA VAL A 149 3.42 8.57 -6.99
C VAL A 149 4.49 9.52 -7.52
N LYS A 150 5.01 9.28 -8.73
CA LYS A 150 6.02 10.14 -9.37
C LYS A 150 5.53 11.58 -9.52
N TYR A 151 4.32 11.76 -10.03
CA TYR A 151 3.71 13.09 -10.19
C TYR A 151 3.65 13.82 -8.84
N TYR A 152 3.03 13.21 -7.83
CA TYR A 152 2.84 13.84 -6.52
C TYR A 152 4.14 13.98 -5.71
N PHE A 153 5.15 13.16 -6.00
CA PHE A 153 6.49 13.34 -5.47
C PHE A 153 7.16 14.58 -6.06
N GLN A 154 7.12 14.76 -7.39
CA GLN A 154 7.68 15.95 -8.06
C GLN A 154 7.03 17.24 -7.57
N GLU A 155 5.71 17.24 -7.40
CA GLU A 155 4.99 18.41 -6.87
C GLU A 155 5.48 18.85 -5.48
N ARG A 156 5.98 17.90 -4.66
CA ARG A 156 6.42 18.16 -3.27
C ARG A 156 7.92 18.43 -3.16
N PHE A 157 8.74 17.72 -3.93
CA PHE A 157 10.20 17.69 -3.77
C PHE A 157 10.97 18.22 -5.00
N ALA A 158 10.28 18.55 -6.09
CA ALA A 158 10.77 19.01 -7.39
C ALA A 158 11.68 18.02 -8.15
N ASN A 159 12.73 17.51 -7.52
CA ASN A 159 13.74 16.66 -8.13
C ASN A 159 13.43 15.17 -7.93
N ILE A 160 13.70 14.35 -8.96
CA ILE A 160 13.74 12.89 -8.88
C ILE A 160 15.09 12.42 -9.47
N PRO A 161 15.85 11.56 -8.78
CA PRO A 161 15.64 11.13 -7.39
C PRO A 161 16.01 12.24 -6.40
N LEU A 162 15.41 12.21 -5.20
CA LEU A 162 15.87 13.02 -4.08
C LEU A 162 17.10 12.35 -3.45
N VAL A 163 18.23 13.05 -3.42
CA VAL A 163 19.51 12.53 -2.90
C VAL A 163 19.62 12.85 -1.41
N LEU A 164 19.98 11.87 -0.58
CA LEU A 164 20.28 12.11 0.83
C LEU A 164 21.57 12.93 0.96
N ASN A 165 21.46 14.09 1.61
CA ASN A 165 22.56 14.94 2.05
C ASN A 165 22.09 15.76 3.26
N GLU A 166 22.96 16.58 3.84
CA GLU A 166 22.61 17.36 5.04
C GLU A 166 21.42 18.30 4.82
N ASP A 167 21.35 18.96 3.67
CA ASP A 167 20.29 19.91 3.32
C ASP A 167 18.92 19.21 3.19
N THR A 168 18.86 18.14 2.42
CA THR A 168 17.65 17.33 2.26
C THR A 168 17.24 16.67 3.58
N ALA A 169 18.19 16.16 4.37
CA ALA A 169 17.93 15.60 5.70
C ALA A 169 17.33 16.65 6.63
N PHE A 170 17.86 17.88 6.62
CA PHE A 170 17.33 18.99 7.38
C PHE A 170 15.89 19.31 6.97
N HIS A 171 15.61 19.34 5.67
CA HIS A 171 14.27 19.63 5.17
C HIS A 171 13.23 18.53 5.49
N VAL A 172 13.61 17.25 5.52
CA VAL A 172 12.64 16.15 5.74
C VAL A 172 12.57 15.66 7.18
N ALA A 173 13.59 15.89 8.00
CA ALA A 173 13.65 15.41 9.39
C ALA A 173 13.92 16.53 10.42
N GLY A 174 14.18 17.76 9.98
CA GLY A 174 14.51 18.88 10.86
C GLY A 174 15.88 18.74 11.52
N TYR A 175 16.32 19.78 12.23
CA TYR A 175 17.65 19.85 12.85
C TYR A 175 17.99 18.62 13.72
N GLY A 176 17.05 18.17 14.55
CA GLY A 176 17.26 17.02 15.43
C GLY A 176 17.34 15.67 14.71
N GLY A 177 16.79 15.55 13.51
CA GLY A 177 16.77 14.30 12.74
C GLY A 177 17.90 14.16 11.73
N VAL A 178 18.68 15.22 11.48
CA VAL A 178 19.83 15.17 10.57
C VAL A 178 20.87 14.14 11.00
N PRO A 179 21.34 14.11 12.27
CA PRO A 179 22.37 13.16 12.68
C PRO A 179 21.94 11.70 12.46
N ASP A 180 20.69 11.37 12.79
CA ASP A 180 20.13 10.02 12.64
C ASP A 180 20.03 9.59 11.17
N LEU A 181 19.60 10.50 10.28
CA LEU A 181 19.52 10.20 8.85
C LEU A 181 20.90 10.07 8.22
N MET A 182 21.83 10.96 8.54
CA MET A 182 23.18 10.94 7.99
C MET A 182 24.00 9.74 8.50
N ALA A 183 23.73 9.27 9.71
CA ALA A 183 24.33 8.05 10.26
C ALA A 183 23.64 6.75 9.78
N SER A 184 22.50 6.85 9.08
CA SER A 184 21.75 5.67 8.65
C SER A 184 22.52 4.85 7.60
N LYS A 185 22.39 3.52 7.67
CA LYS A 185 23.03 2.63 6.70
C LYS A 185 22.52 2.94 5.29
N GLN A 186 23.44 3.04 4.33
CA GLN A 186 23.12 3.20 2.92
C GLN A 186 22.14 2.10 2.46
N GLY A 187 21.07 2.50 1.79
CA GLY A 187 20.02 1.58 1.35
C GLY A 187 19.06 1.11 2.46
N SER A 188 19.12 1.65 3.68
CA SER A 188 18.09 1.42 4.70
C SER A 188 16.72 1.99 4.28
N LEU A 189 15.70 1.89 5.14
CA LEU A 189 14.42 2.57 4.92
C LEU A 189 14.31 3.91 5.67
N ALA A 190 15.34 4.31 6.43
CA ALA A 190 15.28 5.51 7.27
C ALA A 190 14.98 6.77 6.45
N PHE A 191 15.76 7.02 5.39
CA PHE A 191 15.55 8.16 4.50
C PHE A 191 14.23 8.09 3.71
N PRO A 192 13.89 6.97 3.02
CA PRO A 192 12.60 6.85 2.34
C PRO A 192 11.39 7.08 3.27
N ILE A 193 11.43 6.58 4.51
CA ILE A 193 10.37 6.79 5.50
C ILE A 193 10.31 8.27 5.93
N ALA A 194 11.46 8.92 6.12
CA ALA A 194 11.51 10.34 6.43
C ALA A 194 10.90 11.21 5.31
N VAL A 195 11.18 10.87 4.05
CA VAL A 195 10.58 11.53 2.88
C VAL A 195 9.07 11.25 2.81
N ALA A 196 8.65 10.02 3.05
CA ALA A 196 7.23 9.63 3.02
C ALA A 196 6.37 10.35 4.06
N ARG A 197 6.93 10.64 5.25
CA ARG A 197 6.25 11.36 6.35
C ARG A 197 6.37 12.88 6.27
N ALA A 198 7.25 13.42 5.43
CA ALA A 198 7.51 14.85 5.37
C ALA A 198 6.22 15.61 5.04
N THR A 199 5.97 16.70 5.77
CA THR A 199 4.85 17.63 5.57
C THR A 199 5.30 19.01 5.12
N ALA A 200 6.61 19.16 4.93
CA ALA A 200 7.22 20.34 4.36
C ALA A 200 8.53 19.97 3.67
N PHE A 201 8.93 20.77 2.70
CA PHE A 201 10.25 20.69 2.05
C PHE A 201 10.56 22.06 1.44
N ASN A 202 11.78 22.55 1.62
CA ASN A 202 12.24 23.85 1.08
C ASN A 202 11.24 25.02 1.35
N GLY A 203 10.78 25.13 2.60
CA GLY A 203 9.85 26.18 3.04
C GLY A 203 8.39 26.02 2.59
N ARG A 204 8.06 25.04 1.75
CA ARG A 204 6.69 24.76 1.30
C ARG A 204 6.07 23.68 2.17
N ARG A 205 4.86 23.93 2.67
CA ARG A 205 4.06 22.94 3.41
C ARG A 205 3.15 22.18 2.47
N PHE A 206 2.94 20.90 2.76
CA PHE A 206 2.06 20.01 2.01
C PHE A 206 1.61 18.84 2.88
N GLU A 207 0.57 18.15 2.42
CA GLU A 207 0.18 16.86 2.97
C GLU A 207 1.22 15.79 2.61
N SER A 208 1.63 14.96 3.58
CA SER A 208 2.64 13.92 3.35
C SER A 208 2.16 12.89 2.32
N LEU A 209 3.11 12.26 1.61
CA LEU A 209 2.76 11.22 0.63
C LEU A 209 2.08 10.02 1.30
N ALA A 210 2.53 9.64 2.49
CA ALA A 210 1.92 8.55 3.26
C ALA A 210 0.43 8.84 3.54
N HIS A 211 0.11 10.05 4.02
CA HIS A 211 -1.27 10.43 4.31
C HIS A 211 -2.11 10.56 3.03
N PHE A 212 -1.58 11.23 2.00
CA PHE A 212 -2.27 11.42 0.72
C PHE A 212 -2.68 10.08 0.05
N PHE A 213 -1.78 9.09 0.08
CA PHE A 213 -2.05 7.76 -0.47
C PHE A 213 -2.79 6.82 0.50
N GLY A 214 -3.02 7.23 1.76
CA GLY A 214 -3.62 6.40 2.80
C GLY A 214 -2.80 5.14 3.11
N LEU A 215 -1.48 5.29 3.21
CA LEU A 215 -0.49 4.25 3.49
C LEU A 215 0.31 4.58 4.74
N SER A 216 0.83 3.56 5.41
CA SER A 216 1.79 3.78 6.50
C SER A 216 3.07 4.44 5.95
N PRO A 217 3.79 5.24 6.74
CA PRO A 217 5.08 5.81 6.31
C PRO A 217 6.09 4.75 5.86
N THR A 218 6.07 3.56 6.48
CA THR A 218 6.90 2.42 6.09
C THR A 218 6.52 1.89 4.71
N ALA A 219 5.24 1.61 4.46
CA ALA A 219 4.78 1.11 3.16
C ALA A 219 5.06 2.11 2.03
N MET A 220 4.79 3.40 2.28
CA MET A 220 5.12 4.45 1.32
C MET A 220 6.64 4.59 1.13
N GLY A 221 7.45 4.49 2.19
CA GLY A 221 8.91 4.51 2.10
C GLY A 221 9.48 3.36 1.27
N ILE A 222 8.95 2.14 1.43
CA ILE A 222 9.28 0.99 0.57
C ILE A 222 8.96 1.33 -0.88
N ARG A 223 7.75 1.85 -1.14
CA ARG A 223 7.32 2.20 -2.49
C ARG A 223 8.18 3.28 -3.14
N LEU A 224 8.59 4.30 -2.39
CA LEU A 224 9.52 5.34 -2.88
C LEU A 224 10.87 4.75 -3.29
N LYS A 225 11.38 3.79 -2.53
CA LYS A 225 12.62 3.09 -2.81
C LYS A 225 12.50 2.19 -4.05
N GLU A 226 11.41 1.41 -4.17
CA GLU A 226 11.14 0.56 -5.33
C GLU A 226 11.05 1.35 -6.65
N LEU A 227 10.52 2.57 -6.58
CA LEU A 227 10.38 3.46 -7.72
C LEU A 227 11.63 4.32 -7.97
N GLU A 228 12.70 4.10 -7.21
CA GLU A 228 13.97 4.81 -7.32
C GLU A 228 13.79 6.34 -7.20
N LEU A 229 12.87 6.78 -6.34
CA LEU A 229 12.59 8.22 -6.14
C LEU A 229 13.52 8.87 -5.11
N VAL A 230 14.28 8.05 -4.39
CA VAL A 230 15.23 8.46 -3.37
C VAL A 230 16.54 7.70 -3.57
N THR A 231 17.67 8.38 -3.35
CA THR A 231 19.01 7.80 -3.44
C THR A 231 19.91 8.30 -2.32
N TYR A 232 21.05 7.65 -2.14
CA TYR A 232 22.05 7.92 -1.11
C TYR A 232 23.37 8.36 -1.73
#